data_AF-A0AAV2Q5T7-F1
#
_entry.id   AF-A0AAV2Q5T7-F1
#
_cell.length_a   1.000
_cell.length_b   1.000
_cell.length_c   1.000
_cell.angle_alpha   90.00
_cell.angle_beta   90.00
_cell.angle_gamma   90.00
#
_symmetry.space_group_name_H-M   'P 1'
#
loop_
_entity.id
_entity.type
_entity.pdbx_description
1 polymer ?
#
loop_
_entity_poly.entity_id
_entity_poly.type
_entity_poly.pdbx_seq_one_letter_code
_entity_poly.pdbx_strand_id
1 'polypeptide(L)'
;MSVIKYSTVVIKNCLMTEHRDEASILRTVSSSLSRTVTMGRMKEAYNKVAPLVRKLFAMSTQIVTSLENNLAEVSVSGENESAQQSDNLEDDNEVISDTVSTKKISKAEKRRQKKAQENREREERIKEAEKNNKYCARNLEAAKIKKILKERNLKMHEIQPDGNCLYAAIAHQLENSANVASLRSVASKFLLSNRDDFAPFITDPNTGEMLTPEAYDEYCSQVEHTPAWGGQPELRALSQALKRKIEVLQAEGTNIVFGEEFPNDKSILLTYYRLYYGLGEHYNSVMALTVDEDQD
;
A
#
# COMPACT_ATOMS: atom_id res chain seq x y z
N MET A 1 25.96 8.88 -0.24
CA MET A 1 25.76 7.42 -0.38
C MET A 1 25.20 6.73 0.87
N SER A 2 25.48 7.19 2.09
CA SER A 2 25.00 6.52 3.33
C SER A 2 23.48 6.59 3.59
N VAL A 3 22.84 7.72 3.24
CA VAL A 3 21.38 7.93 3.45
C VAL A 3 20.52 7.02 2.56
N ILE A 4 20.99 6.72 1.34
CA ILE A 4 20.28 5.86 0.38
C ILE A 4 20.31 4.41 0.87
N LYS A 5 21.48 3.92 1.32
CA LYS A 5 21.62 2.57 1.89
C LYS A 5 20.74 2.39 3.14
N TYR A 6 20.69 3.40 4.02
CA TYR A 6 19.83 3.37 5.21
C TYR A 6 18.34 3.30 4.82
N SER A 7 17.91 4.11 3.85
CA SER A 7 16.53 4.09 3.35
C SER A 7 16.15 2.75 2.71
N THR A 8 17.05 2.12 1.95
CA THR A 8 16.79 0.81 1.32
C THR A 8 16.67 -0.31 2.36
N VAL A 9 17.52 -0.31 3.39
CA VAL A 9 17.46 -1.30 4.48
C VAL A 9 16.17 -1.15 5.28
N VAL A 10 15.73 0.09 5.56
CA VAL A 10 14.49 0.33 6.31
C VAL A 10 13.24 -0.05 5.49
N ILE A 11 13.20 0.26 4.19
CA ILE A 11 12.11 -0.16 3.30
C ILE A 11 12.06 -1.69 3.18
N LYS A 12 13.21 -2.35 3.00
CA LYS A 12 13.29 -3.82 2.98
C LYS A 12 12.83 -4.43 4.31
N ASN A 13 13.24 -3.86 5.44
CA ASN A 13 12.80 -4.33 6.76
C ASN A 13 11.29 -4.15 6.96
N CYS A 14 10.70 -3.06 6.45
CA CYS A 14 9.25 -2.83 6.50
C CYS A 14 8.48 -3.88 5.67
N LEU A 15 8.88 -4.12 4.43
CA LEU A 15 8.30 -5.16 3.58
C LEU A 15 8.43 -6.55 4.24
N MET A 16 9.58 -6.81 4.87
CA MET A 16 9.82 -8.05 5.61
C MET A 16 8.92 -8.21 6.84
N THR A 17 8.68 -7.13 7.60
CA THR A 17 7.75 -7.17 8.75
C THR A 17 6.31 -7.39 8.31
N GLU A 18 5.87 -6.71 7.24
CA GLU A 18 4.51 -6.87 6.71
C GLU A 18 4.28 -8.30 6.22
N HIS A 19 5.21 -8.87 5.45
CA HIS A 19 5.07 -10.25 5.00
C HIS A 19 5.16 -11.27 6.15
N ARG A 20 5.91 -10.98 7.23
CA ARG A 20 5.93 -11.84 8.43
C ARG A 20 4.59 -11.79 9.18
N ASP A 21 3.98 -10.61 9.27
CA ASP A 21 2.66 -10.42 9.89
C ASP A 21 1.56 -11.09 9.05
N GLU A 22 1.57 -10.91 7.73
CA GLU A 22 0.70 -11.63 6.79
C GLU A 22 0.87 -13.15 6.94
N ALA A 23 2.11 -13.65 7.01
CA ALA A 23 2.38 -15.08 7.22
C ALA A 23 1.93 -15.58 8.60
N SER A 24 1.90 -14.71 9.62
CA SER A 24 1.39 -15.03 10.95
C SER A 24 -0.15 -15.08 10.97
N ILE A 25 -0.80 -14.12 10.31
CA ILE A 25 -2.24 -14.07 10.11
C ILE A 25 -2.70 -15.29 9.29
N LEU A 26 -2.03 -15.60 8.18
CA LEU A 26 -2.33 -16.77 7.35
C LEU A 26 -2.13 -18.08 8.13
N ARG A 27 -1.11 -18.19 8.99
CA ARG A 27 -0.95 -19.35 9.91
C ARG A 27 -2.11 -19.46 10.89
N THR A 28 -2.55 -18.33 11.44
CA THR A 28 -3.65 -18.27 12.41
C THR A 28 -4.97 -18.65 11.75
N VAL A 29 -5.27 -18.07 10.58
CA VAL A 29 -6.45 -18.36 9.75
C VAL A 29 -6.43 -19.82 9.27
N SER A 30 -5.28 -20.34 8.83
CA SER A 30 -5.15 -21.75 8.45
C SER A 30 -5.42 -22.68 9.65
N SER A 31 -4.87 -22.37 10.83
CA SER A 31 -5.04 -23.21 12.02
C SER A 31 -6.47 -23.20 12.55
N SER A 32 -7.16 -22.06 12.45
CA SER A 32 -8.56 -21.91 12.85
C SER A 32 -9.47 -22.60 11.85
N LEU A 33 -9.25 -22.42 10.54
CA LEU A 33 -9.99 -23.13 9.49
C LEU A 33 -9.85 -24.66 9.61
N SER A 34 -8.65 -25.17 9.93
CA SER A 34 -8.43 -26.59 10.20
C SER A 34 -9.23 -27.11 11.43
N ARG A 35 -9.43 -26.29 12.48
CA ARG A 35 -10.25 -26.63 13.65
C ARG A 35 -11.74 -26.58 13.35
N THR A 36 -12.21 -25.64 12.54
CA THR A 36 -13.64 -25.55 12.16
C THR A 36 -14.06 -26.72 11.28
N VAL A 37 -13.15 -27.25 10.46
CA VAL A 37 -13.40 -28.36 9.54
C VAL A 37 -13.49 -29.71 10.25
N THR A 38 -12.92 -29.86 11.45
CA THR A 38 -13.15 -31.04 12.29
C THR A 38 -14.58 -31.15 12.84
N MET A 39 -15.40 -30.09 12.74
CA MET A 39 -16.79 -30.04 13.23
C MET A 39 -17.85 -30.23 12.12
N GLY A 40 -17.52 -31.01 11.07
CA GLY A 40 -18.50 -31.69 10.22
C GLY A 40 -19.54 -30.79 9.52
N ARG A 41 -19.19 -30.26 8.34
CA ARG A 41 -20.09 -29.99 7.17
C ARG A 41 -19.42 -29.31 5.95
N MET A 42 -18.10 -29.04 5.96
CA MET A 42 -17.39 -28.35 4.86
C MET A 42 -16.10 -29.06 4.37
N LYS A 43 -16.10 -30.39 4.33
CA LYS A 43 -14.90 -31.18 3.98
C LYS A 43 -14.42 -30.96 2.53
N GLU A 44 -15.35 -30.74 1.60
CA GLU A 44 -15.08 -30.55 0.18
C GLU A 44 -14.48 -29.16 -0.13
N ALA A 45 -15.03 -28.11 0.46
CA ALA A 45 -14.48 -26.75 0.36
C ALA A 45 -13.08 -26.65 0.99
N TYR A 46 -12.88 -27.31 2.14
CA TYR A 46 -11.55 -27.35 2.77
C TYR A 46 -10.51 -28.09 1.92
N ASN A 47 -10.87 -29.22 1.29
CA ASN A 47 -9.95 -29.95 0.42
C ASN A 47 -9.50 -29.13 -0.80
N LYS A 48 -10.31 -28.18 -1.27
CA LYS A 48 -9.95 -27.24 -2.35
C LYS A 48 -9.16 -26.03 -1.84
N VAL A 49 -9.50 -25.49 -0.67
CA VAL A 49 -8.88 -24.26 -0.13
C VAL A 49 -7.54 -24.55 0.57
N ALA A 50 -7.40 -25.66 1.29
CA ALA A 50 -6.19 -26.03 2.01
C ALA A 50 -4.91 -26.11 1.13
N PRO A 51 -4.92 -26.72 -0.08
CA PRO A 51 -3.73 -26.74 -0.93
C PRO A 51 -3.38 -25.33 -1.47
N LEU A 52 -4.36 -24.48 -1.75
CA LEU A 52 -4.14 -23.10 -2.19
C LEU A 52 -3.51 -22.25 -1.08
N VAL A 53 -4.01 -22.37 0.16
CA VAL A 53 -3.44 -21.67 1.32
C VAL A 53 -2.01 -22.13 1.59
N ARG A 54 -1.71 -23.44 1.46
CA ARG A 54 -0.34 -23.95 1.59
C ARG A 54 0.58 -23.42 0.50
N LYS A 55 0.11 -23.34 -0.74
CA LYS A 55 0.89 -22.80 -1.86
C LYS A 55 1.20 -21.31 -1.66
N LEU A 56 0.21 -20.54 -1.21
CA LEU A 56 0.39 -19.13 -0.86
C LEU A 56 1.40 -18.94 0.28
N PHE A 57 1.32 -19.78 1.32
CA PHE A 57 2.27 -19.75 2.43
C PHE A 57 3.70 -20.10 1.99
N ALA A 58 3.86 -21.12 1.13
CA ALA A 58 5.16 -21.50 0.59
C ALA A 58 5.77 -20.38 -0.27
N MET A 59 4.98 -19.74 -1.14
CA MET A 59 5.43 -18.60 -1.93
C MET A 59 5.83 -17.41 -1.05
N SER A 60 5.01 -17.06 -0.06
CA SER A 60 5.33 -16.00 0.91
C SER A 60 6.63 -16.28 1.67
N THR A 61 6.83 -17.52 2.13
CA THR A 61 8.07 -17.93 2.82
C THR A 61 9.29 -17.85 1.91
N GLN A 62 9.15 -18.20 0.63
CA GLN A 62 10.21 -18.08 -0.38
C GLN A 62 10.57 -16.62 -0.68
N ILE A 63 9.57 -15.73 -0.74
CA ILE A 63 9.79 -14.29 -0.91
C ILE A 63 10.57 -13.73 0.29
N VAL A 64 10.14 -14.06 1.51
CA VAL A 64 10.80 -13.63 2.76
C VAL A 64 12.25 -14.11 2.81
N THR A 65 12.51 -15.39 2.54
CA THR A 65 13.89 -15.94 2.53
C THR A 65 14.76 -15.35 1.42
N SER A 66 14.21 -15.08 0.23
CA SER A 66 14.93 -14.39 -0.84
C SER A 66 15.29 -12.95 -0.45
N LEU A 67 14.38 -12.24 0.21
CA LEU A 67 14.65 -10.90 0.73
C LEU A 67 15.69 -10.89 1.87
N GLU A 68 15.69 -11.90 2.74
CA GLU A 68 16.71 -12.07 3.80
C GLU A 68 18.11 -12.27 3.21
N ASN A 69 18.24 -13.13 2.21
CA ASN A 69 19.52 -13.37 1.53
C ASN A 69 20.02 -12.10 0.81
N ASN A 70 19.12 -11.39 0.13
CA ASN A 70 19.43 -10.11 -0.51
C ASN A 70 19.76 -8.98 0.49
N LEU A 71 19.40 -9.10 1.76
CA LEU A 71 19.79 -8.16 2.81
C LEU A 71 21.19 -8.51 3.33
N ALA A 72 21.47 -9.79 3.52
CA ALA A 72 22.78 -10.29 3.95
C ALA A 72 23.90 -9.94 2.96
N GLU A 73 23.65 -10.02 1.65
CA GLU A 73 24.63 -9.65 0.60
C GLU A 73 24.94 -8.14 0.58
N VAL A 74 23.97 -7.28 0.90
CA VAL A 74 24.18 -5.82 0.98
C VAL A 74 25.08 -5.45 2.16
N SER A 75 24.99 -6.18 3.28
CA SER A 75 25.83 -5.95 4.47
C SER A 75 27.30 -6.37 4.31
N VAL A 76 27.63 -7.30 3.41
CA VAL A 76 29.01 -7.82 3.25
C VAL A 76 29.90 -6.93 2.37
N SER A 77 29.33 -5.97 1.63
CA SER A 77 30.08 -5.07 0.72
C SER A 77 30.65 -3.80 1.38
N GLY A 78 30.78 -3.77 2.72
CA GLY A 78 30.96 -2.53 3.49
C GLY A 78 32.25 -2.33 4.27
N GLU A 79 33.12 -3.33 4.45
CA GLU A 79 34.28 -3.17 5.34
C GLU A 79 35.56 -3.73 4.71
N ASN A 80 36.39 -2.85 4.17
CA ASN A 80 37.84 -3.05 4.11
C ASN A 80 38.56 -1.70 4.14
N GLU A 81 39.61 -1.64 4.99
CA GLU A 81 40.61 -0.58 5.23
C GLU A 81 40.43 0.31 6.49
N SER A 82 41.03 -0.11 7.61
CA SER A 82 42.34 0.43 8.05
C SER A 82 42.85 -0.33 9.29
N ALA A 83 44.17 -0.47 9.33
CA ALA A 83 44.95 -1.39 10.15
C ALA A 83 45.27 -0.90 11.59
N GLN A 84 45.45 -1.90 12.46
CA GLN A 84 46.50 -2.10 13.47
C GLN A 84 46.96 -0.92 14.36
N GLN A 85 46.84 -1.10 15.68
CA GLN A 85 48.02 -1.13 16.54
C GLN A 85 47.77 -1.92 17.83
N SER A 86 48.69 -2.86 18.08
CA SER A 86 48.87 -3.66 19.28
C SER A 86 49.52 -2.82 20.40
N ASP A 87 49.17 -3.09 21.65
CA ASP A 87 50.15 -3.25 22.74
C ASP A 87 49.56 -4.05 23.90
N ASN A 88 50.30 -5.10 24.29
CA ASN A 88 50.16 -5.83 25.55
C ASN A 88 50.96 -5.09 26.65
N LEU A 89 50.60 -5.31 27.92
CA LEU A 89 51.46 -5.52 29.12
C LEU A 89 50.51 -5.61 30.34
N GLU A 90 50.37 -6.81 30.95
CA GLU A 90 50.90 -7.21 32.28
C GLU A 90 50.22 -6.48 33.46
N ASP A 91 49.31 -7.16 34.17
CA ASP A 91 49.54 -7.84 35.46
C ASP A 91 49.88 -6.85 36.59
N ASP A 92 48.91 -6.61 37.48
CA ASP A 92 49.22 -6.44 38.90
C ASP A 92 47.98 -6.73 39.77
N ASN A 93 48.23 -7.62 40.72
CA ASN A 93 47.33 -8.18 41.70
C ASN A 93 47.40 -7.32 42.97
N GLU A 94 46.33 -6.60 43.33
CA GLU A 94 46.26 -5.99 44.66
C GLU A 94 44.87 -6.17 45.31
N VAL A 95 44.88 -6.99 46.36
CA VAL A 95 43.79 -7.24 47.30
C VAL A 95 43.72 -6.07 48.27
N ILE A 96 42.63 -5.28 48.26
CA ILE A 96 42.22 -4.47 49.42
C ILE A 96 40.70 -4.49 49.56
N SER A 97 40.24 -5.01 50.71
CA SER A 97 38.87 -4.93 51.22
C SER A 97 38.55 -3.53 51.75
N ASP A 98 37.34 -3.02 51.51
CA ASP A 98 36.36 -2.75 52.59
C ASP A 98 35.13 -1.93 52.14
N THR A 99 33.96 -2.46 52.53
CA THR A 99 32.68 -1.78 52.82
C THR A 99 32.15 -0.65 51.92
N VAL A 100 31.14 -0.98 51.09
CA VAL A 100 30.06 -0.02 50.75
C VAL A 100 28.70 -0.72 50.88
N SER A 101 27.83 -0.11 51.68
CA SER A 101 26.51 -0.59 52.09
C SER A 101 25.59 -0.95 50.91
N THR A 102 25.15 -2.20 50.81
CA THR A 102 24.01 -2.57 49.96
C THR A 102 22.71 -2.10 50.61
N LYS A 103 22.27 -0.87 50.32
CA LYS A 103 20.91 -0.41 50.66
C LYS A 103 19.91 -1.35 50.00
N LYS A 104 19.20 -2.16 50.80
CA LYS A 104 18.14 -3.05 50.33
C LYS A 104 17.01 -2.20 49.74
N ILE A 105 16.93 -2.16 48.40
CA ILE A 105 15.88 -1.45 47.67
C ILE A 105 14.51 -1.97 48.13
N SER A 106 13.61 -1.05 48.47
CA SER A 106 12.27 -1.38 48.94
C SER A 106 11.49 -2.18 47.91
N LYS A 107 10.63 -3.11 48.36
CA LYS A 107 9.71 -3.88 47.50
C LYS A 107 8.79 -2.96 46.68
N ALA A 108 8.47 -1.77 47.19
CA ALA A 108 7.69 -0.75 46.48
C ALA A 108 8.50 -0.08 45.36
N GLU A 109 9.79 0.15 45.60
CA GLU A 109 10.69 0.78 44.62
C GLU A 109 11.05 -0.19 43.49
N LYS A 110 11.26 -1.48 43.80
CA LYS A 110 11.42 -2.54 42.78
C LYS A 110 10.19 -2.67 41.87
N ARG A 111 8.98 -2.48 42.42
CA ARG A 111 7.73 -2.47 41.63
C ARG A 111 7.63 -1.23 40.72
N ARG A 112 8.02 -0.05 41.22
CA ARG A 112 8.06 1.19 40.42
C ARG A 112 9.08 1.11 39.29
N GLN A 113 10.28 0.60 39.55
CA GLN A 113 11.33 0.40 38.55
C GLN A 113 10.90 -0.61 37.47
N LYS A 114 10.29 -1.74 37.86
CA LYS A 114 9.76 -2.72 36.88
C LYS A 114 8.68 -2.11 35.96
N LYS A 115 7.73 -1.36 36.52
CA LYS A 115 6.69 -0.66 35.73
C LYS A 115 7.27 0.42 34.82
N ALA A 116 8.28 1.16 35.29
CA ALA A 116 8.97 2.16 34.48
C ALA A 116 9.75 1.54 33.31
N GLN A 117 10.38 0.37 33.54
CA GLN A 117 11.04 -0.40 32.50
C GLN A 117 10.04 -0.94 31.47
N GLU A 118 8.93 -1.57 31.90
CA GLU A 118 7.89 -2.07 30.99
C GLU A 118 7.27 -0.96 30.14
N ASN A 119 7.06 0.23 30.72
CA ASN A 119 6.57 1.39 29.98
C ASN A 119 7.60 1.88 28.95
N ARG A 120 8.89 1.94 29.30
CA ARG A 120 9.96 2.32 28.37
C ARG A 120 10.07 1.33 27.22
N GLU A 121 10.07 0.04 27.50
CA GLU A 121 10.09 -1.02 26.48
C GLU A 121 8.85 -0.94 25.57
N ARG A 122 7.68 -0.60 26.12
CA ARG A 122 6.46 -0.39 25.32
C ARG A 122 6.56 0.84 24.42
N GLU A 123 7.07 1.95 24.93
CA GLU A 123 7.29 3.18 24.16
C GLU A 123 8.32 2.98 23.05
N GLU A 124 9.40 2.24 23.31
CA GLU A 124 10.40 1.87 22.31
C GLU A 124 9.79 1.02 21.19
N ARG A 125 8.98 0.01 21.53
CA ARG A 125 8.24 -0.79 20.53
C ARG A 125 7.27 0.05 19.70
N ILE A 126 6.57 1.00 20.31
CA ILE A 126 5.65 1.91 19.60
C ILE A 126 6.43 2.79 18.62
N LYS A 127 7.54 3.41 19.07
CA LYS A 127 8.39 4.25 18.21
C LYS A 127 8.98 3.47 17.05
N GLU A 128 9.39 2.23 17.27
CA GLU A 128 9.90 1.36 16.20
C GLU A 128 8.80 0.99 15.20
N ALA A 129 7.60 0.66 15.68
CA ALA A 129 6.44 0.39 14.83
C ALA A 129 6.01 1.63 14.02
N GLU A 130 5.99 2.82 14.62
CA GLU A 130 5.71 4.08 13.93
C GLU A 130 6.77 4.39 12.86
N LYS A 131 8.04 4.14 13.18
CA LYS A 131 9.14 4.30 12.23
C LYS A 131 8.95 3.35 11.04
N ASN A 132 8.68 2.07 11.27
CA ASN A 132 8.47 1.11 10.20
C ASN A 132 7.23 1.47 9.38
N ASN A 133 6.12 1.82 10.04
CA ASN A 133 4.90 2.27 9.39
C ASN A 133 5.17 3.48 8.49
N LYS A 134 5.99 4.46 8.90
CA LYS A 134 6.36 5.60 8.05
C LYS A 134 6.99 5.20 6.71
N TYR A 135 7.76 4.11 6.69
CA TYR A 135 8.42 3.61 5.47
C TYR A 135 7.63 2.49 4.77
N CYS A 136 6.40 2.20 5.22
CA CYS A 136 5.46 1.36 4.50
C CYS A 136 5.18 1.95 3.11
N ALA A 137 5.05 1.08 2.12
CA ALA A 137 4.79 1.45 0.73
C ALA A 137 3.55 2.36 0.59
N ARG A 138 2.48 2.10 1.37
CA ARG A 138 1.28 2.94 1.46
C ARG A 138 1.58 4.38 1.87
N ASN A 139 2.37 4.56 2.93
CA ASN A 139 2.67 5.89 3.46
C ASN A 139 3.65 6.65 2.57
N LEU A 140 4.56 5.94 1.92
CA LEU A 140 5.44 6.52 0.89
C LEU A 140 4.64 6.99 -0.33
N GLU A 141 3.68 6.19 -0.81
CA GLU A 141 2.77 6.56 -1.89
C GLU A 141 1.97 7.82 -1.54
N ALA A 142 1.34 7.84 -0.37
CA ALA A 142 0.58 8.99 0.11
C ALA A 142 1.43 10.25 0.27
N ALA A 143 2.64 10.12 0.82
CA ALA A 143 3.55 11.26 0.97
C ALA A 143 3.97 11.84 -0.39
N LYS A 144 4.21 10.99 -1.40
CA LYS A 144 4.55 11.43 -2.76
C LYS A 144 3.38 12.19 -3.41
N ILE A 145 2.16 11.64 -3.36
CA ILE A 145 0.98 12.31 -3.93
C ILE A 145 0.69 13.61 -3.19
N LYS A 146 0.77 13.64 -1.85
CA LYS A 146 0.62 14.86 -1.06
C LYS A 146 1.62 15.94 -1.47
N LYS A 147 2.86 15.57 -1.77
CA LYS A 147 3.88 16.49 -2.29
C LYS A 147 3.49 17.05 -3.68
N ILE A 148 3.06 16.20 -4.61
CA ILE A 148 2.61 16.61 -5.95
C ILE A 148 1.43 17.60 -5.86
N LEU A 149 0.47 17.31 -5.00
CA LEU A 149 -0.69 18.18 -4.76
C LEU A 149 -0.27 19.54 -4.21
N LYS A 150 0.63 19.56 -3.21
CA LYS A 150 1.15 20.79 -2.61
C LYS A 150 1.90 21.66 -3.61
N GLU A 151 2.76 21.06 -4.45
CA GLU A 151 3.50 21.78 -5.48
C GLU A 151 2.59 22.45 -6.52
N ARG A 152 1.37 21.94 -6.69
CA ARG A 152 0.37 22.48 -7.62
C ARG A 152 -0.71 23.33 -6.94
N ASN A 153 -0.62 23.60 -5.64
CA ASN A 153 -1.66 24.27 -4.84
C ASN A 153 -3.03 23.58 -4.94
N LEU A 154 -3.02 22.25 -4.84
CA LEU A 154 -4.20 21.40 -4.90
C LEU A 154 -4.39 20.66 -3.57
N LYS A 155 -5.63 20.29 -3.27
CA LYS A 155 -6.00 19.43 -2.13
C LYS A 155 -6.76 18.20 -2.60
N MET A 156 -6.52 17.06 -1.96
CA MET A 156 -7.27 15.84 -2.22
C MET A 156 -8.66 15.95 -1.60
N HIS A 157 -9.67 15.50 -2.33
CA HIS A 157 -11.00 15.23 -1.80
C HIS A 157 -11.20 13.72 -1.75
N GLU A 158 -11.35 13.18 -0.53
CA GLU A 158 -11.50 11.74 -0.31
C GLU A 158 -12.86 11.24 -0.80
N ILE A 159 -12.82 10.20 -1.64
CA ILE A 159 -13.95 9.46 -2.15
C ILE A 159 -14.04 8.13 -1.40
N GLN A 160 -15.27 7.65 -1.19
CA GLN A 160 -15.51 6.37 -0.53
C GLN A 160 -14.78 5.22 -1.27
N PRO A 161 -14.05 4.35 -0.56
CA PRO A 161 -13.27 3.26 -1.16
C PRO A 161 -14.17 2.09 -1.55
N ASP A 162 -15.00 2.30 -2.55
CA ASP A 162 -15.87 1.30 -3.16
C ASP A 162 -15.58 1.14 -4.66
N GLY A 163 -16.28 0.22 -5.32
CA GLY A 163 -16.11 -0.01 -6.76
C GLY A 163 -16.62 1.12 -7.66
N ASN A 164 -17.21 2.17 -7.09
CA ASN A 164 -17.65 3.37 -7.82
C ASN A 164 -16.66 4.52 -7.74
N CYS A 165 -15.54 4.38 -7.01
CA CYS A 165 -14.60 5.46 -6.71
C CYS A 165 -14.22 6.31 -7.94
N LEU A 166 -13.93 5.68 -9.09
CA LEU A 166 -13.62 6.37 -10.34
C LEU A 166 -14.74 7.31 -10.78
N TYR A 167 -15.96 6.79 -10.87
CA TYR A 167 -17.13 7.55 -11.30
C TYR A 167 -17.55 8.59 -10.27
N ALA A 168 -17.43 8.28 -8.98
CA ALA A 168 -17.73 9.21 -7.90
C ALA A 168 -16.74 10.39 -7.87
N ALA A 169 -15.45 10.13 -8.11
CA ALA A 169 -14.45 11.18 -8.22
C ALA A 169 -14.71 12.12 -9.40
N ILE A 170 -15.09 11.57 -10.57
CA ILE A 170 -15.46 12.37 -11.74
C ILE A 170 -16.77 13.14 -11.49
N ALA A 171 -17.78 12.51 -10.89
CA ALA A 171 -19.04 13.18 -10.56
C ALA A 171 -18.82 14.39 -9.63
N HIS A 172 -17.92 14.25 -8.66
CA HIS A 172 -17.52 15.34 -7.77
C HIS A 172 -16.86 16.50 -8.56
N GLN A 173 -15.96 16.21 -9.50
CA GLN A 173 -15.35 17.22 -10.39
C GLN A 173 -16.34 17.92 -11.33
N LEU A 174 -17.53 17.35 -11.52
CA LEU A 174 -18.58 17.89 -12.37
C LEU A 174 -19.66 18.67 -11.59
N GLU A 175 -19.46 18.89 -10.27
CA GLU A 175 -20.26 19.79 -9.43
C GLU A 175 -21.79 19.64 -9.61
N ASN A 176 -22.29 18.40 -9.57
CA ASN A 176 -23.71 18.00 -9.74
C ASN A 176 -24.24 17.96 -11.18
N SER A 177 -23.43 18.20 -12.22
CA SER A 177 -23.90 18.02 -13.60
C SER A 177 -24.08 16.56 -13.99
N ALA A 178 -23.52 15.63 -13.21
CA ALA A 178 -23.60 14.20 -13.44
C ALA A 178 -23.58 13.44 -12.11
N ASN A 179 -24.12 12.23 -12.12
CA ASN A 179 -24.04 11.26 -11.03
C ASN A 179 -23.38 9.96 -11.49
N VAL A 180 -23.02 9.09 -10.54
CA VAL A 180 -22.33 7.81 -10.82
C VAL A 180 -23.07 6.98 -11.87
N ALA A 181 -24.38 6.80 -11.73
CA ALA A 181 -25.18 6.00 -12.66
C ALA A 181 -25.16 6.58 -14.09
N SER A 182 -25.29 7.89 -14.21
CA SER A 182 -25.22 8.57 -15.52
C SER A 182 -23.85 8.43 -16.17
N LEU A 183 -22.76 8.53 -15.39
CA LEU A 183 -21.40 8.38 -15.92
C LEU A 183 -21.12 6.93 -16.34
N ARG A 184 -21.60 5.94 -15.58
CA ARG A 184 -21.52 4.52 -15.96
C ARG A 184 -22.23 4.25 -17.29
N SER A 185 -23.45 4.78 -17.45
CA SER A 185 -24.20 4.66 -18.70
C SER A 185 -23.49 5.36 -19.87
N VAL A 186 -22.93 6.55 -19.66
CA VAL A 186 -22.15 7.27 -20.68
C VAL A 186 -20.91 6.49 -21.09
N ALA A 187 -20.15 5.95 -20.12
CA ALA A 187 -18.96 5.14 -20.39
C ALA A 187 -19.32 3.88 -21.20
N SER A 188 -20.28 3.08 -20.72
CA SER A 188 -20.76 1.86 -21.38
C SER A 188 -21.20 2.12 -22.83
N LYS A 189 -22.06 3.13 -23.04
CA LYS A 189 -22.54 3.49 -24.38
C LYS A 189 -21.41 3.91 -25.32
N PHE A 190 -20.43 4.65 -24.80
CA PHE A 190 -19.28 5.07 -25.60
C PHE A 190 -18.38 3.88 -25.97
N LEU A 191 -18.12 2.97 -25.02
CA LEU A 191 -17.37 1.73 -25.26
C LEU A 191 -18.05 0.89 -26.35
N LEU A 192 -19.35 0.63 -26.23
CA LEU A 192 -20.13 -0.12 -27.22
C LEU A 192 -20.09 0.51 -28.61
N SER A 193 -20.23 1.83 -28.69
CA SER A 193 -20.28 2.54 -29.98
C SER A 193 -18.92 2.62 -30.68
N ASN A 194 -17.81 2.40 -29.95
CA ASN A 194 -16.45 2.53 -30.47
C ASN A 194 -15.63 1.26 -30.22
N ARG A 195 -16.28 0.09 -30.28
CA ARG A 195 -15.70 -1.21 -29.88
C ARG A 195 -14.27 -1.44 -30.40
N ASP A 196 -14.00 -1.15 -31.66
CA ASP A 196 -12.71 -1.45 -32.30
C ASP A 196 -11.53 -0.68 -31.66
N ASP A 197 -11.79 0.49 -31.09
CA ASP A 197 -10.77 1.30 -30.42
C ASP A 197 -10.45 0.84 -28.99
N PHE A 198 -11.38 0.10 -28.36
CA PHE A 198 -11.30 -0.26 -26.94
C PHE A 198 -11.12 -1.76 -26.70
N ALA A 199 -11.70 -2.62 -27.53
CA ALA A 199 -11.62 -4.07 -27.40
C ALA A 199 -10.19 -4.63 -27.29
N PRO A 200 -9.16 -4.09 -27.97
CA PRO A 200 -7.78 -4.55 -27.80
C PRO A 200 -7.20 -4.33 -26.40
N PHE A 201 -7.78 -3.43 -25.60
CA PHE A 201 -7.28 -3.07 -24.27
C PHE A 201 -8.09 -3.72 -23.13
N ILE A 202 -9.09 -4.54 -23.46
CA ILE A 202 -9.96 -5.18 -22.49
C ILE A 202 -9.80 -6.70 -22.66
N THR A 203 -9.32 -7.34 -21.60
CA THR A 203 -9.02 -8.78 -21.58
C THR A 203 -9.80 -9.50 -20.49
N ASP A 204 -9.99 -10.80 -20.64
CA ASP A 204 -10.58 -11.62 -19.59
C ASP A 204 -9.65 -11.62 -18.36
N PRO A 205 -10.15 -11.31 -17.15
CA PRO A 205 -9.32 -11.25 -15.94
C PRO A 205 -8.66 -12.58 -15.55
N ASN A 206 -9.21 -13.72 -15.98
CA ASN A 206 -8.72 -15.05 -15.63
C ASN A 206 -7.76 -15.61 -16.68
N THR A 207 -8.03 -15.37 -17.96
CA THR A 207 -7.21 -15.92 -19.06
C THR A 207 -6.17 -14.93 -19.59
N GLY A 208 -6.41 -13.62 -19.43
CA GLY A 208 -5.59 -12.56 -20.02
C GLY A 208 -5.73 -12.45 -21.55
N GLU A 209 -6.66 -13.19 -22.16
CA GLU A 209 -6.91 -13.17 -23.59
C GLU A 209 -7.91 -12.06 -23.97
N MET A 210 -7.93 -11.69 -25.24
CA MET A 210 -8.90 -10.73 -25.77
C MET A 210 -10.33 -11.25 -25.61
N LEU A 211 -11.26 -10.35 -25.27
CA LEU A 211 -12.67 -10.71 -25.18
C LEU A 211 -13.27 -11.05 -26.54
N THR A 212 -14.16 -12.05 -26.57
CA THR A 212 -15.06 -12.25 -27.71
C THR A 212 -16.03 -11.06 -27.82
N PRO A 213 -16.67 -10.83 -28.98
CA PRO A 213 -17.69 -9.79 -29.11
C PRO A 213 -18.79 -9.88 -28.05
N GLU A 214 -19.28 -11.08 -27.76
CA GLU A 214 -20.35 -11.30 -26.78
C GLU A 214 -19.87 -11.02 -25.35
N ALA A 215 -18.63 -11.40 -25.01
CA ALA A 215 -18.04 -11.11 -23.71
C ALA A 215 -17.75 -9.60 -23.53
N TYR A 216 -17.44 -8.90 -24.62
CA TYR A 216 -17.27 -7.45 -24.60
C TYR A 216 -18.59 -6.71 -24.32
N ASP A 217 -19.68 -7.16 -24.91
CA ASP A 217 -21.01 -6.59 -24.66
C ASP A 217 -21.43 -6.79 -23.20
N GLU A 218 -21.14 -7.98 -22.64
CA GLU A 218 -21.35 -8.28 -21.23
C GLU A 218 -20.47 -7.40 -20.32
N TYR A 219 -19.21 -7.18 -20.68
CA TYR A 219 -18.34 -6.23 -19.97
C TYR A 219 -18.94 -4.81 -19.92
N CYS A 220 -19.43 -4.30 -21.06
CA CYS A 220 -20.08 -2.99 -21.10
C CYS A 220 -21.35 -2.95 -20.24
N SER A 221 -22.14 -4.02 -20.26
CA SER A 221 -23.30 -4.17 -19.38
C SER A 221 -22.91 -4.12 -17.90
N GLN A 222 -21.82 -4.78 -17.51
CA GLN A 222 -21.30 -4.76 -16.13
C GLN A 222 -20.82 -3.36 -15.74
N VAL A 223 -20.12 -2.66 -16.64
CA VAL A 223 -19.71 -1.26 -16.45
C VAL A 223 -20.92 -0.37 -16.12
N GLU A 224 -22.05 -0.57 -16.80
CA GLU A 224 -23.26 0.23 -16.61
C GLU A 224 -24.03 -0.13 -15.33
N HIS A 225 -24.24 -1.42 -15.06
CA HIS A 225 -25.24 -1.88 -14.09
C HIS A 225 -24.66 -2.34 -12.74
N THR A 226 -23.35 -2.43 -12.61
CA THR A 226 -22.70 -2.98 -11.41
C THR A 226 -21.66 -2.02 -10.84
N PRO A 227 -21.26 -2.18 -9.56
CA PRO A 227 -20.11 -1.45 -9.01
C PRO A 227 -18.77 -2.06 -9.46
N ALA A 228 -18.67 -2.59 -10.69
CA ALA A 228 -17.41 -3.03 -11.25
C ALA A 228 -16.41 -1.87 -11.28
N TRP A 229 -15.16 -2.16 -10.93
CA TRP A 229 -14.08 -1.18 -10.89
C TRP A 229 -13.79 -0.67 -12.30
N GLY A 230 -13.71 0.64 -12.44
CA GLY A 230 -13.29 1.27 -13.70
C GLY A 230 -11.78 1.44 -13.77
N GLY A 231 -11.26 1.49 -14.99
CA GLY A 231 -9.84 1.71 -15.27
C GLY A 231 -9.60 2.70 -16.41
N GLN A 232 -8.48 2.51 -17.10
CA GLN A 232 -8.08 3.40 -18.19
C GLN A 232 -9.05 3.41 -19.39
N PRO A 233 -9.64 2.28 -19.83
CA PRO A 233 -10.64 2.30 -20.90
C PRO A 233 -11.83 3.21 -20.57
N GLU A 234 -12.35 3.13 -19.33
CA GLU A 234 -13.45 3.97 -18.86
C GLU A 234 -13.05 5.45 -18.81
N LEU A 235 -11.85 5.77 -18.33
CA LEU A 235 -11.36 7.17 -18.31
C LEU A 235 -11.23 7.74 -19.71
N ARG A 236 -10.69 6.95 -20.65
CA ARG A 236 -10.59 7.36 -22.05
C ARG A 236 -11.98 7.56 -22.67
N ALA A 237 -12.91 6.63 -22.45
CA ALA A 237 -14.28 6.73 -22.94
C ALA A 237 -15.00 7.96 -22.36
N LEU A 238 -14.89 8.20 -21.06
CA LEU A 238 -15.49 9.36 -20.39
C LEU A 238 -14.88 10.68 -20.85
N SER A 239 -13.56 10.75 -21.04
CA SER A 239 -12.89 11.94 -21.56
C SER A 239 -13.45 12.34 -22.93
N GLN A 240 -13.60 11.36 -23.83
CA GLN A 240 -14.15 11.59 -25.17
C GLN A 240 -15.64 11.94 -25.13
N ALA A 241 -16.45 11.20 -24.36
CA ALA A 241 -17.89 11.42 -24.28
C ALA A 241 -18.24 12.78 -23.65
N LEU A 242 -17.50 13.20 -22.62
CA LEU A 242 -17.69 14.47 -21.94
C LEU A 242 -17.00 15.65 -22.64
N LYS A 243 -16.14 15.37 -23.63
CA LYS A 243 -15.27 16.35 -24.31
C LYS A 243 -14.45 17.17 -23.32
N ARG A 244 -13.83 16.46 -22.37
CA ARG A 244 -13.05 17.06 -21.29
C ARG A 244 -11.74 16.31 -21.11
N LYS A 245 -10.69 17.08 -20.86
CA LYS A 245 -9.40 16.55 -20.45
C LYS A 245 -9.50 15.93 -19.05
N ILE A 246 -8.93 14.75 -18.86
CA ILE A 246 -8.81 14.09 -17.56
C ILE A 246 -7.33 13.87 -17.27
N GLU A 247 -6.82 14.44 -16.18
CA GLU A 247 -5.46 14.19 -15.68
C GLU A 247 -5.51 13.36 -14.40
N VAL A 248 -4.76 12.26 -14.40
CA VAL A 248 -4.61 11.35 -13.25
C VAL A 248 -3.21 11.51 -12.67
N LEU A 249 -3.15 12.06 -11.46
CA LEU A 249 -1.94 12.21 -10.66
C LEU A 249 -1.64 10.89 -9.93
N GLN A 250 -0.41 10.39 -10.05
CA GLN A 250 0.03 9.16 -9.39
C GLN A 250 1.38 9.34 -8.72
N ALA A 251 1.69 8.49 -7.73
CA ALA A 251 2.92 8.60 -6.95
C ALA A 251 4.19 8.29 -7.75
N GLU A 252 4.09 7.43 -8.78
CA GLU A 252 5.22 6.95 -9.56
C GLU A 252 4.93 7.04 -11.05
N GLY A 253 5.94 7.43 -11.83
CA GLY A 253 5.84 7.60 -13.27
C GLY A 253 5.24 8.95 -13.68
N THR A 254 4.94 9.07 -14.97
CA THR A 254 4.34 10.27 -15.56
C THR A 254 2.83 10.27 -15.30
N ASN A 255 2.24 11.42 -14.99
CA ASN A 255 0.80 11.55 -14.91
C ASN A 255 0.14 11.11 -16.22
N ILE A 256 -0.99 10.43 -16.11
CA ILE A 256 -1.73 9.96 -17.28
C ILE A 256 -2.74 11.04 -17.66
N VAL A 257 -2.75 11.41 -18.92
CA VAL A 257 -3.64 12.44 -19.45
C VAL A 257 -4.48 11.84 -20.57
N PHE A 258 -5.80 12.04 -20.49
CA PHE A 258 -6.76 11.67 -21.52
C PHE A 258 -7.40 12.94 -22.10
N GLY A 259 -7.63 12.96 -23.41
CA GLY A 259 -8.32 14.08 -24.06
C GLY A 259 -7.48 15.35 -24.13
N GLU A 260 -6.20 15.24 -24.48
CA GLU A 260 -5.30 16.40 -24.64
C GLU A 260 -5.77 17.39 -25.71
N GLU A 261 -6.61 16.93 -26.64
CA GLU A 261 -7.28 17.73 -27.66
C GLU A 261 -8.35 18.67 -27.10
N PHE A 262 -8.80 18.48 -25.85
CA PHE A 262 -9.85 19.30 -25.23
C PHE A 262 -9.26 20.48 -24.42
N PRO A 263 -9.98 21.61 -24.29
CA PRO A 263 -9.52 22.76 -23.52
C PRO A 263 -9.25 22.45 -22.05
N ASN A 264 -8.26 23.13 -21.46
CA ASN A 264 -7.87 22.96 -20.06
C ASN A 264 -8.86 23.60 -19.06
N ASP A 265 -9.67 24.57 -19.48
CA ASP A 265 -10.52 25.41 -18.60
C ASP A 265 -11.52 24.60 -17.76
N LYS A 266 -11.76 23.33 -18.13
CA LYS A 266 -12.70 22.42 -17.49
C LYS A 266 -12.13 21.02 -17.31
N SER A 267 -10.81 20.91 -17.15
CA SER A 267 -10.14 19.63 -16.94
C SER A 267 -10.55 18.99 -15.61
N ILE A 268 -10.71 17.67 -15.63
CA ILE A 268 -10.99 16.85 -14.46
C ILE A 268 -9.64 16.38 -13.90
N LEU A 269 -9.39 16.65 -12.61
CA LEU A 269 -8.18 16.17 -11.93
C LEU A 269 -8.51 15.08 -10.92
N LEU A 270 -7.81 13.96 -11.04
CA LEU A 270 -7.93 12.80 -10.18
C LEU A 270 -6.58 12.47 -9.56
N THR A 271 -6.60 11.81 -8.40
CA THR A 271 -5.44 11.12 -7.84
C THR A 271 -5.68 9.63 -7.85
N TYR A 272 -4.65 8.85 -8.14
CA TYR A 272 -4.70 7.40 -8.20
C TYR A 272 -3.70 6.79 -7.22
N TYR A 273 -4.22 5.92 -6.36
CA TYR A 273 -3.49 5.21 -5.34
C TYR A 273 -3.56 3.71 -5.62
N ARG A 274 -2.43 3.00 -5.51
CA ARG A 274 -2.36 1.55 -5.68
C ARG A 274 -2.36 0.80 -4.35
N LEU A 275 -1.76 1.40 -3.32
CA LEU A 275 -1.44 0.72 -2.06
C LEU A 275 -2.10 1.38 -0.84
N TYR A 276 -2.66 2.59 -1.02
CA TYR A 276 -3.20 3.37 0.08
C TYR A 276 -4.43 2.74 0.74
N TYR A 277 -5.32 2.13 -0.03
CA TYR A 277 -6.51 1.49 0.52
C TYR A 277 -6.29 -0.02 0.66
N GLY A 278 -6.88 -0.62 1.70
CA GLY A 278 -6.78 -2.07 1.94
C GLY A 278 -7.42 -2.92 0.84
N LEU A 279 -8.32 -2.33 0.05
CA LEU A 279 -8.96 -2.98 -1.09
C LEU A 279 -8.13 -2.88 -2.38
N GLY A 280 -7.02 -2.14 -2.39
CA GLY A 280 -6.15 -1.97 -3.55
C GLY A 280 -6.30 -0.61 -4.20
N GLU A 281 -6.46 -0.61 -5.53
CA GLU A 281 -6.45 0.59 -6.36
C GLU A 281 -7.66 1.49 -6.09
N HIS A 282 -7.43 2.81 -6.10
CA HIS A 282 -8.49 3.78 -5.76
C HIS A 282 -8.26 5.14 -6.41
N TYR A 283 -9.36 5.78 -6.78
CA TYR A 283 -9.39 7.14 -7.31
C TYR A 283 -10.01 8.11 -6.32
N ASN A 284 -9.33 9.24 -6.09
CA ASN A 284 -9.86 10.38 -5.36
C ASN A 284 -9.97 11.61 -6.26
N SER A 285 -10.89 12.51 -5.92
CA SER A 285 -11.03 13.79 -6.61
C SER A 285 -9.98 14.79 -6.09
N VAL A 286 -9.72 15.83 -6.87
CA VAL A 286 -8.80 16.92 -6.49
C VAL A 286 -9.50 18.28 -6.54
N MET A 287 -9.25 19.15 -5.58
CA MET A 287 -9.80 20.51 -5.53
C MET A 287 -8.67 21.54 -5.45
N ALA A 288 -8.98 22.79 -5.78
CA ALA A 288 -8.06 23.89 -5.50
C ALA A 288 -7.85 24.04 -3.98
N LEU A 289 -6.62 24.33 -3.58
CA LEU A 289 -6.32 24.69 -2.20
C LEU A 289 -6.86 26.10 -1.94
N THR A 290 -7.91 26.20 -1.12
CA THR A 290 -8.42 27.48 -0.61
C THR A 290 -7.49 27.96 0.50
N VAL A 291 -7.06 29.23 0.43
CA VAL A 291 -5.99 29.82 1.25
C VAL A 291 -6.25 29.76 2.77
N ASP A 292 -7.46 29.42 3.21
CA ASP A 292 -7.88 29.48 4.61
C ASP A 292 -7.64 28.20 5.43
N GLU A 293 -7.08 27.13 4.86
CA GLU A 293 -7.00 25.80 5.53
C GLU A 293 -5.58 25.33 5.90
N ASP A 294 -4.53 26.12 5.67
CA ASP A 294 -3.13 25.76 6.03
C ASP A 294 -2.80 26.09 7.51
N GLN A 295 -3.64 25.64 8.44
CA GLN A 295 -3.26 25.46 9.85
C GLN A 295 -3.62 24.03 10.24
N ASP A 296 -2.70 23.08 10.00
CA ASP A 296 -2.40 21.91 10.86
C ASP A 296 -1.32 20.99 10.26
#